data_AF-A0A355L482-F1
#
_entry.id   AF-A0A355L482-F1
#
_cell.length_a   1.000
_cell.length_b   1.000
_cell.length_c   1.000
_cell.angle_alpha   90.00
_cell.angle_beta   90.00
_cell.angle_gamma   90.00
#
_symmetry.space_group_name_H-M   'P 1'
#
loop_
_entity.id
_entity.type
_entity.pdbx_description
1 polymer ?
#
loop_
_entity_poly.entity_id
_entity_poly.type
_entity_poly.pdbx_seq_one_letter_code
_entity_poly.pdbx_strand_id
1 'polypeptide(L)'
;MSDYTRVYFEGLGIDFDVPSVAFTIGSYSIHWYGIIIAFGFALAVLYGGRMAYKWKMSLDGMTDVLMWGTILGIVFARAYYVIFEWSYYKEHL
;
A
#
# COMPACT_ATOMS: atom_id res chain seq x y z
N MET A 1 -9.40 12.53 17.09
CA MET A 1 -10.08 11.47 16.32
C MET A 1 -9.30 10.20 16.59
N SER A 2 -9.93 9.22 17.21
CA SER A 2 -9.30 8.09 17.90
C SER A 2 -8.38 7.25 16.99
N ASP A 3 -7.11 7.11 17.39
CA ASP A 3 -6.09 6.31 16.70
C ASP A 3 -6.31 4.78 16.78
N TYR A 4 -7.44 4.37 17.35
CA TYR A 4 -7.84 2.98 17.58
C TYR A 4 -9.20 2.70 16.95
N THR A 5 -9.30 1.61 16.20
CA THR A 5 -10.56 1.07 15.70
C THR A 5 -10.98 -0.07 16.62
N ARG A 6 -12.07 0.14 17.36
CA ARG A 6 -12.66 -0.89 18.23
C ARG A 6 -13.50 -1.84 17.38
N VAL A 7 -13.06 -3.09 17.24
CA VAL A 7 -13.85 -4.14 16.58
C VAL A 7 -14.53 -4.94 17.68
N TYR A 8 -15.86 -4.86 17.73
CA TYR A 8 -16.70 -5.56 18.71
C TYR A 8 -17.41 -6.74 18.04
N PHE A 9 -17.17 -7.95 18.52
CA PHE A 9 -17.86 -9.16 18.05
C PHE A 9 -19.01 -9.48 19.00
N GLU A 10 -20.22 -9.04 18.65
CA GLU A 10 -21.42 -9.19 19.51
C GLU A 10 -21.72 -10.64 19.90
N GLY A 11 -21.39 -11.61 19.02
CA GLY A 11 -21.64 -13.03 19.25
C GLY A 11 -20.63 -13.74 20.17
N LEU A 12 -19.49 -13.12 20.49
CA LEU A 12 -18.43 -13.73 21.31
C LEU A 12 -18.09 -12.91 22.56
N GLY A 13 -18.59 -11.68 22.68
CA GLY A 13 -18.37 -10.80 23.83
C GLY A 13 -16.92 -10.33 23.99
N ILE A 14 -16.13 -10.37 22.91
CA ILE A 14 -14.73 -9.95 22.91
C ILE A 14 -14.61 -8.65 22.12
N ASP A 15 -14.05 -7.63 22.78
CA ASP A 15 -13.61 -6.37 22.17
C ASP A 15 -12.10 -6.39 21.91
N PHE A 16 -11.72 -6.02 20.69
CA PHE A 16 -10.32 -5.81 20.32
C PHE A 16 -10.13 -4.37 19.84
N ASP A 17 -9.29 -3.61 20.55
CA ASP A 17 -8.86 -2.29 20.12
C ASP A 17 -7.61 -2.45 19.23
N VAL A 18 -7.79 -2.28 17.92
CA VAL A 18 -6.67 -2.35 16.95
C VAL A 18 -6.14 -0.94 16.71
N PRO A 19 -4.89 -0.62 17.13
CA PRO A 19 -4.29 0.67 16.87
C PRO A 19 -3.99 0.80 15.37
N SER A 20 -4.44 1.91 14.77
CA SER A 20 -4.16 2.24 13.37
C SER A 20 -2.72 2.72 13.14
N VAL A 21 -2.06 3.16 14.21
CA VAL A 21 -0.66 3.60 14.25
C VAL A 21 0.19 2.47 14.81
N ALA A 22 1.21 2.07 14.06
CA ALA A 22 2.14 1.02 14.46
C ALA A 22 3.23 1.59 15.38
N PHE A 23 3.79 2.75 15.02
CA PHE A 23 4.75 3.48 15.83
C PHE A 23 4.84 4.94 15.41
N THR A 24 5.14 5.82 16.36
CA THR A 24 5.37 7.25 16.14
C THR A 24 6.87 7.54 16.22
N ILE A 25 7.40 8.20 15.19
CA ILE A 25 8.77 8.75 15.21
C ILE A 25 8.64 10.28 15.19
N GLY A 26 8.83 10.90 16.36
CA GLY A 26 8.67 12.34 16.52
C GLY A 26 7.24 12.79 16.23
N SER A 27 7.06 13.64 15.22
CA SER A 27 5.75 14.16 14.76
C SER A 27 5.11 13.35 13.63
N TYR A 28 5.75 12.26 13.18
CA TYR A 28 5.24 11.42 12.10
C TYR A 28 4.67 10.11 12.65
N SER A 29 3.36 9.93 12.49
CA SER A 29 2.65 8.69 12.81
C SER A 29 2.77 7.71 11.64
N ILE A 30 3.39 6.57 11.88
CA ILE A 30 3.52 5.51 10.87
C ILE A 30 2.39 4.51 11.08
N HIS A 31 1.50 4.45 10.10
CA HIS A 31 0.34 3.58 10.12
C HIS A 31 0.68 2.18 9.60
N TRP A 32 -0.08 1.18 10.04
CA TRP A 32 0.07 -0.20 9.60
C TRP A 32 -0.06 -0.37 8.08
N TYR A 33 -0.92 0.40 7.42
CA TYR A 33 -1.04 0.35 5.95
C TYR A 33 0.27 0.71 5.25
N GLY A 34 1.06 1.64 5.81
CA GLY A 34 2.35 2.03 5.26
C GLY A 34 3.39 0.91 5.36
N ILE A 35 3.38 0.18 6.48
CA ILE A 35 4.27 -0.98 6.69
C ILE A 35 3.94 -2.09 5.69
N ILE A 36 2.65 -2.37 5.49
CA ILE A 36 2.20 -3.40 4.54
C ILE A 36 2.63 -3.04 3.11
N ILE A 37 2.47 -1.77 2.70
CA ILE A 37 2.90 -1.29 1.38
C ILE A 37 4.43 -1.40 1.22
N ALA A 38 5.20 -0.96 2.21
CA ALA A 38 6.66 -1.04 2.19
C ALA A 38 7.15 -2.49 2.09
N PHE A 39 6.53 -3.40 2.83
CA PHE A 39 6.84 -4.83 2.77
C PHE A 39 6.50 -5.44 1.40
N GLY A 40 5.34 -5.11 0.83
CA GLY A 40 4.97 -5.53 -0.52
C GLY A 40 5.93 -5.02 -1.58
N PHE A 41 6.37 -3.77 -1.47
CA PHE A 41 7.37 -3.19 -2.36
C PHE A 41 8.73 -3.90 -2.23
N ALA A 42 9.19 -4.18 -1.00
CA ALA A 42 10.42 -4.92 -0.77
C ALA A 42 10.39 -6.32 -1.40
N LEU A 43 9.25 -7.02 -1.28
CA LEU A 43 9.04 -8.31 -1.94
C LEU A 43 9.05 -8.19 -3.46
N ALA A 44 8.45 -7.14 -4.03
CA ALA A 44 8.46 -6.91 -5.47
C ALA A 44 9.88 -6.68 -6.00
N VAL A 45 10.71 -5.93 -5.28
CA VAL A 45 12.13 -5.71 -5.62
C VAL A 45 12.92 -7.02 -5.52
N LEU A 46 12.75 -7.78 -4.44
CA LEU A 46 13.40 -9.08 -4.25
C LEU A 46 13.03 -10.08 -5.37
N TYR A 47 11.74 -10.15 -5.70
CA TYR A 47 11.24 -10.99 -6.77
C TYR A 47 11.76 -10.55 -8.14
N GLY A 48 11.73 -9.23 -8.42
CA GLY A 48 12.27 -8.64 -9.64
C GLY A 48 13.76 -8.93 -9.82
N GLY A 49 14.56 -8.77 -8.76
CA GLY A 49 15.98 -9.13 -8.72
C GLY A 49 16.23 -10.61 -9.02
N ARG A 50 15.44 -11.49 -8.41
CA ARG A 50 15.56 -12.94 -8.63
C ARG A 50 15.15 -13.34 -10.05
N MET A 51 14.14 -12.68 -10.62
CA MET A 51 13.68 -12.92 -12.00
C MET A 51 14.70 -12.41 -13.02
N ALA A 52 15.30 -11.25 -12.79
CA ALA A 52 16.35 -10.67 -13.64
C ALA A 52 17.60 -11.58 -13.72
N TYR A 53 18.01 -12.16 -12.59
CA TYR A 53 19.09 -13.15 -12.56
C TYR A 53 18.73 -14.41 -13.36
N LYS A 54 17.48 -14.89 -13.24
CA LYS A 54 16.99 -16.08 -13.95
C LYS A 54 16.87 -15.87 -15.46
N TRP A 55 16.60 -14.64 -15.90
CA TRP A 55 16.38 -14.29 -17.32
C TRP A 55 17.64 -13.75 -18.03
N LYS A 56 18.80 -13.68 -17.34
CA LYS A 56 20.03 -13.04 -17.86
C LYS A 56 19.78 -11.62 -18.39
N MET A 57 18.82 -10.91 -17.78
CA MET A 57 18.44 -9.59 -18.21
C MET A 57 19.47 -8.57 -17.72
N SER A 58 19.77 -7.54 -18.52
CA SER A 58 20.66 -6.48 -18.07
C SER A 58 20.09 -5.82 -16.81
N LEU A 59 20.98 -5.51 -15.85
CA LEU A 59 20.62 -4.79 -14.62
C LEU A 59 19.91 -3.46 -14.94
N ASP A 60 20.27 -2.84 -16.05
CA ASP A 60 19.64 -1.63 -16.56
C ASP A 60 18.16 -1.85 -16.90
N GLY A 61 17.81 -2.92 -17.62
CA GLY A 61 16.41 -3.20 -17.98
C GLY A 61 15.53 -3.50 -16.77
N MET A 62 16.07 -4.13 -15.73
CA MET A 62 15.34 -4.36 -14.49
C MET A 62 15.09 -3.07 -13.73
N THR A 63 16.12 -2.22 -13.60
CA THR A 63 16.02 -0.93 -12.91
C THR A 63 15.03 -0.01 -13.62
N ASP A 64 15.03 0.00 -14.95
CA ASP A 64 14.14 0.82 -15.76
C ASP A 64 12.67 0.41 -15.59
N VAL A 65 12.39 -0.91 -15.57
CA VAL A 65 11.05 -1.43 -15.27
C VAL A 65 10.61 -1.13 -13.83
N LEU A 66 11.52 -1.20 -12.86
CA LEU A 66 11.22 -0.85 -11.47
C LEU A 66 10.88 0.64 -11.31
N MET A 67 11.66 1.52 -11.95
CA MET A 67 11.45 2.96 -11.95
C MET A 67 10.11 3.32 -12.62
N TRP A 68 9.91 2.85 -13.85
CA TRP A 68 8.66 3.09 -14.59
C TRP A 68 7.46 2.44 -13.92
N GLY A 69 7.60 1.22 -13.40
CA GLY A 69 6.55 0.51 -12.68
C GLY A 69 6.12 1.25 -11.41
N THR A 70 7.06 1.87 -10.69
CA THR A 70 6.74 2.67 -9.50
C THR A 70 5.98 3.94 -9.88
N ILE A 71 6.43 4.67 -10.90
CA ILE A 71 5.76 5.90 -11.37
C ILE A 71 4.35 5.60 -11.85
N LEU A 72 4.22 4.60 -12.74
CA LEU A 72 2.92 4.18 -13.25
C LEU A 72 2.02 3.66 -12.13
N GLY A 73 2.57 2.91 -11.17
CA GLY A 73 1.82 2.43 -10.00
C GLY A 73 1.16 3.54 -9.20
N ILE A 74 1.87 4.65 -8.97
CA ILE A 74 1.32 5.83 -8.28
C ILE A 74 0.19 6.47 -9.10
N VAL A 75 0.39 6.61 -10.42
CA VAL A 75 -0.61 7.18 -11.33
C VAL A 75 -1.86 6.31 -11.36
N PHE A 76 -1.71 4.99 -11.52
CA PHE A 76 -2.83 4.05 -11.54
C PHE A 76 -3.55 3.96 -10.20
N ALA A 77 -2.86 4.06 -9.07
CA ALA A 77 -3.51 4.09 -7.76
C ALA A 77 -4.46 5.30 -7.63
N ARG A 78 -4.05 6.46 -8.17
CA ARG A 78 -4.91 7.65 -8.22
C ARG A 78 -6.05 7.51 -9.23
N ALA A 79 -5.75 6.99 -10.41
CA ALA A 79 -6.77 6.75 -11.44
C ALA A 79 -7.83 5.74 -10.95
N TYR A 80 -7.42 4.68 -10.25
CA TYR A 80 -8.33 3.70 -9.65
C TYR A 80 -9.33 4.36 -8.72
N TYR A 81 -8.87 5.23 -7.81
CA TYR A 81 -9.76 5.98 -6.91
C TYR A 81 -10.79 6.82 -7.69
N VAL A 82 -10.34 7.54 -8.73
CA VAL A 82 -11.22 8.38 -9.54
C VAL A 82 -12.25 7.55 -10.32
N ILE A 83 -11.86 6.39 -10.86
CA ILE A 83 -12.75 5.52 -11.64
C ILE A 83 -13.76 4.80 -10.73
N PHE A 84 -13.33 4.35 -9.54
CA PHE A 84 -14.19 3.59 -8.63
C PHE A 84 -15.14 4.50 -7.85
N GLU A 85 -14.70 5.70 -7.48
CA GLU A 85 -15.52 6.75 -6.85
C GLU A 85 -16.28 7.61 -7.88
N TRP A 86 -16.26 7.22 -9.17
CA TRP A 86 -16.88 7.97 -10.27
C TRP A 86 -18.40 8.13 -10.11
N SER A 87 -19.06 7.20 -9.38
CA SER A 87 -20.49 7.33 -9.06
C SER A 87 -20.78 8.53 -8.15
N TYR A 88 -19.90 8.79 -7.17
CA TYR A 88 -20.00 9.93 -6.26
C TYR A 88 -19.73 11.26 -6.98
N TYR A 89 -18.73 11.28 -7.88
CA TYR A 89 -18.39 12.45 -8.69
C TYR A 89 -19.47 12.81 -9.74
N LYS A 90 -20.24 11.83 -10.23
CA LYS A 90 -21.36 12.10 -11.14
C LYS A 90 -22.58 12.70 -10.45
N GLU A 91 -22.82 12.38 -9.18
CA GLU A 91 -23.99 12.86 -8.44
C GLU A 91 -23.82 14.25 -7.82
N HIS A 92 -22.58 14.75 -7.69
CA HIS A 92 -22.26 16.07 -7.11
C HIS A 92 -21.60 17.02 -8.11
N LEU A 93 -22.14 17.10 -9.34
CA LEU A 93 -21.71 18.06 -10.36
C LEU A 93 -22.60 19.31 -10.38
#